data_AF-A0A6F9XR68-F1
#
_entry.id   AF-A0A6F9XR68-F1
#
_cell.length_a   1.000
_cell.length_b   1.000
_cell.length_c   1.000
_cell.angle_alpha   90.00
_cell.angle_beta   90.00
_cell.angle_gamma   90.00
#
_symmetry.space_group_name_H-M   'P 1'
#
loop_
_entity.id
_entity.type
_entity.pdbx_description
1 polymer ?
#
loop_
_entity_poly.entity_id
_entity_poly.type
_entity_poly.pdbx_seq_one_letter_code
_entity_poly.pdbx_strand_id
1 'polypeptide(L)'
;MNEEHQNDLQGNSTNVDKVIDSVKKLPREEQEMAISKLEMYSGPIPHPDILKKYDELDPGAAKLIIENGVKESEHRRKLELQAMSYTAKDSKRREWMGFTLGIIIISVGALLIYLGHTITGTLLSGISAVSLVGLFVGSSEETKNKEANDD
;
A
#
# COMPACT_ATOMS: atom_id res chain seq x y z
N MET A 1 8.29 -3.49 20.84
CA MET A 1 8.85 -2.54 19.85
C MET A 1 7.83 -1.49 19.40
N ASN A 2 6.68 -1.32 20.09
CA ASN A 2 5.55 -0.47 19.66
C ASN A 2 5.30 0.76 20.56
N GLU A 3 6.03 0.94 21.66
CA GLU A 3 5.79 2.04 22.62
C GLU A 3 6.64 3.29 22.34
N GLU A 4 7.87 3.15 21.79
CA GLU A 4 8.73 4.31 21.46
C GLU A 4 8.15 5.12 20.29
N HIS A 5 7.65 4.46 19.25
CA HIS A 5 7.12 5.12 18.05
C HIS A 5 5.81 5.89 18.29
N GLN A 6 5.03 5.53 19.32
CA GLN A 6 3.82 6.27 19.71
C GLN A 6 4.12 7.55 20.50
N ASN A 7 5.22 7.57 21.27
CA ASN A 7 5.66 8.76 22.02
C ASN A 7 6.24 9.85 21.10
N ASP A 8 6.94 9.45 20.04
CA ASP A 8 7.51 10.38 19.06
C ASP A 8 6.43 11.14 18.28
N LEU A 9 5.31 10.50 17.96
CA LEU A 9 4.19 11.11 17.23
C LEU A 9 3.40 12.10 18.11
N GLN A 10 3.13 11.77 19.37
CA GLN A 10 2.44 12.68 20.30
C GLN A 10 3.30 13.88 20.70
N GLY A 11 4.62 13.67 20.88
CA GLY A 11 5.57 14.74 21.14
C GLY A 11 5.71 15.71 19.97
N ASN A 12 5.61 15.21 18.73
CA ASN A 12 5.72 16.03 17.54
C ASN A 12 4.43 16.84 17.26
N SER A 13 3.24 16.24 17.40
CA SER A 13 1.95 16.95 17.25
C SER A 13 1.80 18.10 18.25
N THR A 14 2.16 17.88 19.52
CA THR A 14 2.09 18.91 20.55
C THR A 14 3.03 20.10 20.26
N ASN A 15 4.15 19.88 19.58
CA ASN A 15 5.07 20.95 19.16
C ASN A 15 4.56 21.68 17.92
N VAL A 16 3.99 20.98 16.94
CA VAL A 16 3.39 21.58 15.75
C VAL A 16 2.22 22.49 16.13
N ASP A 17 1.35 22.06 17.04
CA ASP A 17 0.20 22.85 17.50
C ASP A 17 0.65 24.15 18.20
N LYS A 18 1.71 24.08 19.02
CA LYS A 18 2.31 25.26 19.69
C LYS A 18 2.94 26.24 18.70
N VAL A 19 3.55 25.76 17.62
CA VAL A 19 4.11 26.59 16.55
C VAL A 19 3.00 27.29 15.77
N ILE A 20 1.92 26.58 15.43
CA ILE A 20 0.74 27.15 14.74
C ILE A 20 0.09 28.25 15.59
N ASP A 21 -0.06 28.03 16.89
CA ASP A 21 -0.67 29.01 17.80
C ASP A 21 0.19 30.26 18.00
N SER A 22 1.51 30.12 17.87
CA SER A 22 2.46 31.22 17.93
C SER A 22 2.44 32.05 16.64
N VAL A 23 2.29 31.40 15.48
CA VAL A 23 2.14 32.09 14.18
C VAL A 23 0.82 32.88 14.13
N LYS A 24 -0.30 32.33 14.64
CA LYS A 24 -1.61 33.02 14.68
C LYS A 24 -1.64 34.33 15.49
N LYS A 25 -0.69 34.53 16.41
CA LYS A 25 -0.61 35.72 17.27
C LYS A 25 0.13 36.89 16.60
N LEU A 26 0.77 36.68 15.46
CA LEU A 26 1.54 37.70 14.75
C LEU A 26 0.63 38.60 13.88
N PRO A 27 1.04 39.84 13.56
CA PRO A 27 0.40 40.67 12.54
C PRO A 27 0.32 39.95 11.18
N ARG A 28 -0.71 40.22 10.36
CA ARG A 28 -0.95 39.50 9.09
C ARG A 28 0.26 39.48 8.15
N GLU A 29 1.05 40.54 8.13
CA GLU A 29 2.26 40.66 7.30
C GLU A 29 3.40 39.73 7.76
N GLU A 30 3.53 39.52 9.07
CA GLU A 30 4.49 38.59 9.66
C GLU A 30 4.00 37.13 9.60
N GLN A 31 2.68 36.92 9.61
CA GLN A 31 2.08 35.60 9.37
C GLN A 31 2.41 35.08 7.97
N GLU A 32 2.29 35.92 6.93
CA GLU A 32 2.59 35.52 5.56
C GLU A 32 4.08 35.14 5.39
N MET A 33 4.99 35.91 5.99
CA MET A 33 6.42 35.57 6.02
C MET A 33 6.72 34.28 6.81
N ALA A 34 6.05 34.06 7.94
CA ALA A 34 6.21 32.86 8.75
C ALA A 34 5.69 31.62 8.02
N ILE A 35 4.52 31.72 7.38
CA ILE A 35 3.92 30.64 6.59
C ILE A 35 4.81 30.29 5.38
N SER A 36 5.35 31.29 4.69
CA SER A 36 6.29 31.08 3.58
C SER A 36 7.58 30.36 4.03
N LYS A 37 8.08 30.65 5.24
CA LYS A 37 9.24 29.93 5.82
C LYS A 37 8.92 28.54 6.37
N LEU A 38 7.65 28.29 6.70
CA LEU A 38 7.15 27.02 7.22
C LEU A 38 6.69 26.06 6.11
N GLU A 39 6.86 26.42 4.83
CA GLU A 39 6.58 25.52 3.72
C GLU A 39 7.43 24.25 3.82
N MET A 40 6.79 23.18 4.28
CA MET A 40 7.40 21.86 4.38
C MET A 40 7.40 21.23 2.99
N TYR A 41 8.50 21.42 2.25
CA TYR A 41 8.63 20.84 0.92
C TYR A 41 8.92 19.33 1.04
N SER A 42 7.94 18.52 0.65
CA SER A 42 8.09 17.06 0.56
C SER A 42 8.21 16.68 -0.91
N GLY A 43 9.40 16.25 -1.30
CA GLY A 43 9.66 15.87 -2.68
C GLY A 43 11.13 15.61 -2.95
N PRO A 44 11.43 15.03 -4.13
CA PRO A 44 12.79 14.72 -4.56
C PRO A 44 13.61 15.97 -4.92
N ILE A 45 12.98 17.15 -5.01
CA ILE A 45 13.60 18.41 -5.39
C ILE A 45 13.45 19.40 -4.21
N PRO A 46 14.56 20.00 -3.72
CA PRO A 46 14.52 21.00 -2.66
C PRO A 46 13.88 22.32 -3.09
N HIS A 47 13.54 23.17 -2.11
CA HIS A 47 13.02 24.52 -2.35
C HIS A 47 14.00 25.36 -3.19
N PRO A 48 13.51 26.23 -4.12
CA PRO A 48 14.36 27.09 -4.95
C PRO A 48 15.39 27.92 -4.17
N ASP A 49 15.03 28.44 -3.00
CA ASP A 49 15.98 29.22 -2.18
C ASP A 49 17.14 28.38 -1.62
N ILE A 50 16.90 27.08 -1.38
CA ILE A 50 17.94 26.14 -0.96
C ILE A 50 18.83 25.83 -2.17
N LEU A 51 18.23 25.57 -3.32
CA LEU A 51 18.96 25.33 -4.57
C LEU A 51 19.85 26.51 -4.94
N LYS A 52 19.34 27.74 -4.81
CA LYS A 52 20.11 28.97 -5.04
C LYS A 52 21.35 29.04 -4.15
N LYS A 53 21.22 28.72 -2.86
CA LYS A 53 22.37 28.67 -1.93
C LYS A 53 23.39 27.61 -2.32
N TYR A 54 22.95 26.44 -2.78
CA TYR A 54 23.86 25.41 -3.28
C TYR A 54 24.61 25.87 -4.54
N ASP A 55 23.93 26.56 -5.45
CA ASP A 55 24.55 27.09 -6.67
C ASP A 55 25.53 28.25 -6.39
N GLU A 56 25.24 29.06 -5.37
CA GLU A 56 26.14 30.11 -4.88
C GLU A 56 27.41 29.52 -4.24
N LEU A 57 27.32 28.35 -3.61
CA LEU A 57 28.46 27.63 -3.03
C LEU A 57 29.31 26.93 -4.10
N ASP A 58 28.66 26.29 -5.07
CA ASP A 58 29.30 25.59 -6.18
C ASP A 58 28.45 25.74 -7.45
N PRO A 59 28.90 26.56 -8.43
CA PRO A 59 28.14 26.82 -9.64
C PRO A 59 27.79 25.54 -10.41
N GLY A 60 26.48 25.27 -10.57
CA GLY A 60 25.96 24.06 -11.21
C GLY A 60 25.47 23.00 -10.23
N ALA A 61 25.70 23.14 -8.93
CA ALA A 61 25.21 22.21 -7.92
C ALA A 61 23.67 22.12 -7.91
N ALA A 62 22.96 23.24 -8.11
CA ALA A 62 21.50 23.23 -8.17
C ALA A 62 20.98 22.33 -9.30
N LYS A 63 21.59 22.43 -10.48
CA LYS A 63 21.25 21.60 -11.64
C LYS A 63 21.47 20.12 -11.36
N LEU A 64 22.59 19.78 -10.73
CA LEU A 64 22.92 18.39 -10.38
C LEU A 64 21.91 17.81 -9.38
N ILE A 65 21.51 18.59 -8.37
CA ILE A 65 20.51 18.18 -7.38
C ILE A 65 19.16 17.91 -8.04
N ILE A 66 18.70 18.82 -8.92
CA ILE A 66 17.46 18.64 -9.68
C ILE A 66 17.52 17.37 -10.53
N GLU A 67 18.61 17.19 -11.29
CA GLU A 67 18.78 16.03 -12.16
C GLU A 67 18.77 14.71 -11.37
N ASN A 68 19.45 14.69 -10.22
CA ASN A 68 19.44 13.53 -9.33
C ASN A 68 18.04 13.25 -8.77
N GLY A 69 17.31 14.28 -8.35
CA GLY A 69 15.93 14.15 -7.86
C GLY A 69 14.96 13.61 -8.94
N VAL A 70 15.13 14.05 -10.19
CA VAL A 70 14.36 13.53 -11.33
C VAL A 70 14.70 12.07 -11.59
N LYS A 71 15.99 11.72 -11.68
CA LYS A 71 16.44 10.33 -11.88
C LYS A 71 15.93 9.39 -10.80
N GLU A 72 15.98 9.80 -9.54
CA GLU A 72 15.45 9.02 -8.42
C GLU A 72 13.94 8.80 -8.55
N SER A 73 13.20 9.82 -8.98
CA SER A 73 11.75 9.72 -9.19
C SER A 73 11.37 8.81 -10.35
N GLU A 74 12.15 8.84 -11.43
CA GLU A 74 12.00 7.91 -12.55
C GLU A 74 12.34 6.47 -12.15
N HIS A 75 13.41 6.29 -11.38
CA HIS A 75 13.81 4.99 -10.85
C HIS A 75 12.72 4.40 -9.94
N ARG A 76 12.21 5.18 -8.99
CA ARG A 76 11.10 4.79 -8.11
C ARG A 76 9.85 4.41 -8.91
N ARG A 77 9.45 5.23 -9.89
CA ARG A 77 8.31 4.93 -10.75
C ARG A 77 8.50 3.64 -11.55
N LYS A 78 9.72 3.38 -12.02
CA LYS A 78 10.04 2.13 -12.72
C LYS A 78 9.91 0.92 -11.78
N LEU A 79 10.38 1.03 -10.54
CA LEU A 79 10.22 -0.03 -9.53
C LEU A 79 8.74 -0.25 -9.18
N GLU A 80 7.96 0.80 -9.01
CA GLU A 80 6.51 0.72 -8.76
C GLU A 80 5.80 -0.01 -9.91
N LEU A 81 6.07 0.38 -11.17
CA LEU A 81 5.50 -0.28 -12.34
C LEU A 81 5.91 -1.76 -12.43
N GLN A 82 7.17 -2.08 -12.13
CA GLN A 82 7.65 -3.45 -12.10
C GLN A 82 6.94 -4.25 -11.00
N ALA A 83 6.87 -3.73 -9.78
CA ALA A 83 6.18 -4.36 -8.66
C ALA A 83 4.70 -4.62 -8.99
N MET A 84 3.99 -3.62 -9.54
CA MET A 84 2.61 -3.80 -10.01
C MET A 84 2.50 -4.91 -11.06
N SER A 85 3.44 -4.97 -12.01
CA SER A 85 3.44 -6.00 -13.04
C SER A 85 3.69 -7.41 -12.50
N TYR A 86 4.57 -7.55 -11.49
CA TYR A 86 4.83 -8.82 -10.82
C TYR A 86 3.61 -9.27 -10.01
N THR A 87 3.00 -8.36 -9.24
CA THR A 87 1.77 -8.64 -8.49
C THR A 87 0.66 -9.10 -9.42
N ALA A 88 0.46 -8.42 -10.56
CA ALA A 88 -0.57 -8.80 -11.52
C ALA A 88 -0.32 -10.19 -12.15
N LYS A 89 0.93 -10.51 -12.49
CA LYS A 89 1.31 -11.81 -13.05
C LYS A 89 1.20 -12.94 -12.01
N ASP A 90 1.59 -12.68 -10.77
CA ASP A 90 1.54 -13.66 -9.69
C ASP A 90 0.10 -14.04 -9.34
N SER A 91 -0.79 -13.04 -9.24
CA SER A 91 -2.22 -13.27 -9.03
C SER A 91 -2.85 -14.15 -10.12
N LYS A 92 -2.57 -13.86 -11.40
CA LYS A 92 -3.08 -14.67 -12.51
C LYS A 92 -2.58 -16.12 -12.45
N ARG A 93 -1.32 -16.35 -12.05
CA ARG A 93 -0.78 -17.71 -11.93
C ARG A 93 -1.46 -18.48 -10.81
N ARG A 94 -1.69 -17.85 -9.66
CA ARG A 94 -2.37 -18.48 -8.51
C ARG A 94 -3.82 -18.85 -8.85
N GLU A 95 -4.55 -17.96 -9.51
CA GLU A 95 -5.92 -18.21 -9.97
C GLU A 95 -5.99 -19.41 -10.90
N TRP A 96 -5.09 -19.50 -11.90
CA TRP A 96 -5.04 -20.62 -12.83
C TRP A 96 -4.67 -21.95 -12.15
N MET A 97 -3.73 -21.94 -11.20
CA MET A 97 -3.39 -23.13 -10.43
C MET A 97 -4.58 -23.63 -9.59
N GLY A 98 -5.27 -22.71 -8.89
CA GLY A 98 -6.47 -23.04 -8.12
C GLY A 98 -7.62 -23.55 -8.99
N PHE A 99 -7.87 -22.92 -10.13
CA PHE A 99 -8.88 -23.34 -11.10
C PHE A 99 -8.61 -24.74 -11.64
N THR A 100 -7.37 -25.01 -12.04
CA THR A 100 -6.96 -26.33 -12.57
C THR A 100 -7.12 -27.41 -11.51
N LEU A 101 -6.70 -27.14 -10.27
CA LEU A 101 -6.88 -28.05 -9.15
C LEU A 101 -8.36 -28.34 -8.87
N GLY A 102 -9.21 -27.31 -8.91
CA GLY A 102 -10.65 -27.43 -8.76
C GLY A 102 -11.28 -28.35 -9.81
N ILE A 103 -10.91 -28.18 -11.09
CA ILE A 103 -11.37 -29.06 -12.18
C ILE A 103 -10.93 -30.50 -11.95
N ILE A 104 -9.69 -30.73 -11.53
CA ILE A 104 -9.18 -32.07 -11.25
C ILE A 104 -10.02 -32.74 -10.16
N ILE A 105 -10.29 -32.06 -9.05
CA ILE A 105 -11.07 -32.62 -7.94
C ILE A 105 -12.51 -32.95 -8.36
N ILE A 106 -13.17 -32.06 -9.11
CA ILE A 106 -14.52 -32.32 -9.64
C ILE A 106 -14.51 -33.51 -10.61
N SER A 107 -13.50 -33.60 -11.48
CA SER A 107 -13.37 -34.70 -12.45
C SER A 107 -13.14 -36.04 -11.74
N VAL A 108 -12.32 -36.06 -10.69
CA VAL A 108 -12.09 -37.24 -9.85
C VAL A 108 -13.39 -37.64 -9.15
N GLY A 109 -14.12 -36.69 -8.56
CA GLY A 109 -15.39 -37.01 -7.90
C GLY A 109 -16.47 -37.52 -8.88
N ALA A 110 -16.52 -36.98 -10.11
CA ALA A 110 -17.38 -37.52 -11.18
C ALA A 110 -16.99 -38.95 -11.57
N LEU A 111 -15.69 -39.25 -11.64
CA LEU A 111 -15.18 -40.60 -11.89
C LEU A 111 -15.56 -41.56 -10.75
N LEU A 112 -15.49 -41.12 -9.48
CA LEU A 112 -15.96 -41.91 -8.33
C LEU A 112 -17.45 -42.24 -8.43
N ILE A 113 -18.28 -41.28 -8.84
CA ILE A 113 -19.72 -41.51 -9.08
C ILE A 113 -19.90 -42.57 -10.17
N TYR A 114 -19.15 -42.46 -11.27
CA TYR A 114 -19.19 -43.45 -12.36
C TYR A 114 -18.81 -44.86 -11.91
N LEU A 115 -17.85 -44.99 -10.99
CA LEU A 115 -17.43 -46.26 -10.38
C LEU A 115 -18.40 -46.81 -9.31
N GLY A 116 -19.51 -46.12 -9.04
CA GLY A 116 -20.52 -46.54 -8.06
C GLY A 116 -20.30 -46.03 -6.63
N HIS A 117 -19.26 -45.21 -6.41
CA HIS A 117 -19.02 -44.53 -5.12
C HIS A 117 -19.78 -43.21 -5.04
N THR A 118 -21.11 -43.26 -5.18
CA THR A 118 -21.97 -42.07 -5.32
C THR A 118 -21.87 -41.12 -4.12
N ILE A 119 -21.86 -41.63 -2.88
CA ILE A 119 -21.81 -40.79 -1.67
C ILE A 119 -20.49 -40.02 -1.62
N THR A 120 -19.36 -40.72 -1.78
CA THR A 120 -18.01 -40.14 -1.70
C THR A 120 -17.75 -39.17 -2.85
N GLY A 121 -18.15 -39.53 -4.07
CA GLY A 121 -17.97 -38.69 -5.25
C GLY A 121 -18.86 -37.44 -5.23
N THR A 122 -20.09 -37.53 -4.72
CA THR A 122 -20.99 -36.38 -4.54
C THR A 122 -20.48 -35.44 -3.45
N LEU A 123 -20.01 -35.96 -2.32
CA LEU A 123 -19.47 -35.13 -1.24
C LEU A 123 -18.22 -34.36 -1.70
N LEU A 124 -17.29 -35.06 -2.35
CA LEU A 124 -16.06 -34.45 -2.86
C LEU A 124 -16.32 -33.39 -3.92
N SER A 125 -17.12 -33.72 -4.95
CA SER A 125 -17.44 -32.78 -6.04
C SER A 125 -18.32 -31.63 -5.57
N GLY A 126 -19.30 -31.93 -4.72
CA GLY A 126 -20.29 -30.96 -4.23
C GLY A 126 -19.66 -29.89 -3.35
N ILE A 127 -18.87 -30.29 -2.34
CA ILE A 127 -18.14 -29.32 -1.49
C ILE A 127 -17.21 -28.46 -2.35
N SER A 128 -16.44 -29.09 -3.24
CA SER A 128 -15.49 -28.38 -4.10
C SER A 128 -16.18 -27.37 -5.02
N ALA A 129 -17.33 -27.73 -5.60
CA ALA A 129 -18.12 -26.84 -6.44
C ALA A 129 -18.67 -25.64 -5.65
N VAL A 130 -19.22 -25.88 -4.45
CA VAL A 130 -19.73 -24.81 -3.57
C VAL A 130 -18.59 -23.87 -3.16
N SER A 131 -17.41 -24.40 -2.79
CA SER A 131 -16.23 -23.59 -2.47
C SER A 131 -15.76 -22.73 -3.64
N LEU A 132 -15.72 -23.28 -4.86
CA LEU A 132 -15.36 -22.51 -6.06
C LEU A 132 -16.36 -21.39 -6.33
N VAL A 133 -17.66 -21.67 -6.23
CA VAL A 133 -18.70 -20.64 -6.38
C VAL A 133 -18.54 -19.56 -5.31
N GLY A 134 -18.27 -19.95 -4.05
CA GLY A 134 -18.02 -18.99 -2.96
C GLY A 134 -16.83 -18.07 -3.21
N LEU A 135 -15.74 -18.59 -3.77
CA LEU A 135 -14.58 -17.78 -4.16
C LEU A 135 -14.90 -16.80 -5.31
N PHE A 136 -15.73 -17.21 -6.27
CA PHE A 136 -16.09 -16.39 -7.44
C PHE A 136 -17.17 -15.35 -7.16
N VAL A 137 -18.15 -15.66 -6.31
CA VAL A 137 -19.21 -14.73 -5.90
C VAL A 137 -18.68 -13.65 -4.96
N GLY A 138 -17.51 -13.87 -4.37
CA GLY A 138 -16.87 -12.95 -3.43
C GLY A 138 -17.39 -13.19 -2.02
N SER A 139 -16.48 -13.51 -1.11
CA SER A 139 -16.75 -13.65 0.31
C SER A 139 -17.18 -12.30 0.91
N SER A 140 -18.48 -12.02 0.95
CA SER A 140 -19.06 -10.92 1.72
C SER A 140 -19.16 -11.23 3.22
N GLU A 141 -18.46 -12.24 3.73
CA GLU A 141 -18.53 -12.72 5.13
C GLU A 141 -17.15 -12.90 5.80
N GLU A 142 -16.16 -12.06 5.48
CA GLU A 142 -14.86 -12.09 6.19
C GLU A 142 -14.74 -11.05 7.33
N THR A 143 -15.87 -10.65 7.94
CA THR A 143 -15.90 -9.72 9.09
C THR A 143 -16.66 -10.20 10.33
N LYS A 144 -17.18 -11.44 10.41
CA LYS A 144 -18.00 -11.86 11.58
C LYS A 144 -17.43 -12.88 12.56
N ASN A 145 -16.21 -13.39 12.38
CA ASN A 145 -15.65 -14.43 13.27
C ASN A 145 -14.36 -14.03 14.00
N LYS A 146 -14.21 -12.75 14.38
CA LYS A 146 -13.13 -12.30 15.30
C LYS A 146 -13.61 -11.60 16.58
N GLU A 147 -14.92 -11.45 16.80
CA GLU A 147 -15.46 -10.76 17.99
C GLU A 147 -16.14 -11.71 19.01
N ALA A 148 -16.14 -13.03 18.81
CA ALA A 148 -16.88 -13.97 19.68
C ALA A 148 -16.00 -14.78 20.65
N ASN A 149 -14.78 -14.33 20.97
CA ASN A 149 -13.89 -15.06 21.89
C ASN A 149 -13.15 -14.14 22.88
N ASP A 150 -13.67 -12.92 23.11
CA ASP A 150 -13.11 -11.95 24.05
C ASP A 150 -14.17 -11.39 25.01
N ASP A 151 -15.16 -12.23 25.37
CA ASP A 151 -16.06 -12.03 26.52
C ASP A 151 -15.93 -13.18 27.53
#